data_AF-A0A933BBG4-F1
#
_entry.id   AF-A0A933BBG4-F1
#
_cell.length_a   1.000
_cell.length_b   1.000
_cell.length_c   1.000
_cell.angle_alpha   90.00
_cell.angle_beta   90.00
_cell.angle_gamma   90.00
#
_symmetry.space_group_name_H-M   'P 1'
#
loop_
_entity.id
_entity.type
_entity.pdbx_description
1 polymer ?
#
loop_
_entity_poly.entity_id
_entity_poly.type
_entity_poly.pdbx_seq_one_letter_code
_entity_poly.pdbx_strand_id
1 'polypeptide(L)'
;MITMARESASDRVVGFLLVGVFAAALVASVAVQQPLILVILAATGVVVILIRYNQRRADEDRREADRKSYQERESERNKELFLDEVECYFPFLKEAFQERVSNAEAPEDAFLNALYDVPATDIGTTMYGLPARLPLAERTKHLYVVGKTSSGKTSLLLHLIQDDLEAGRGLCVVAPEAELFRDWLLPMVPDERADSVVYFAPGQLDNPVTFNP
;
A
#
# COMPACT_ATOMS: atom_id res chain seq x y z
N MET A 1 -1.19 -22.09 -25.80
CA MET A 1 -0.73 -21.21 -26.89
C MET A 1 0.67 -21.69 -27.26
N ILE A 2 0.80 -22.35 -28.41
CA ILE A 2 2.03 -23.06 -28.82
C ILE A 2 3.00 -22.01 -29.37
N THR A 3 4.02 -21.65 -28.58
CA THR A 3 5.08 -20.73 -29.04
C THR A 3 5.99 -21.51 -29.99
N MET A 4 5.77 -21.35 -31.30
CA MET A 4 6.72 -21.78 -32.32
C MET A 4 8.05 -21.08 -32.07
N ALA A 5 9.08 -21.88 -31.76
CA ALA A 5 10.46 -21.44 -31.73
C ALA A 5 10.86 -20.94 -33.13
N ARG A 6 10.87 -19.61 -33.29
CA ARG A 6 11.38 -18.96 -34.49
C ARG A 6 12.91 -19.06 -34.44
N GLU A 7 13.45 -20.02 -35.18
CA GLU A 7 14.88 -20.18 -35.43
C GLU A 7 15.51 -18.83 -35.81
N SER A 8 16.46 -18.36 -35.00
CA SER A 8 17.18 -17.11 -35.23
C SER A 8 18.05 -17.23 -36.48
N ALA A 9 18.13 -16.18 -37.29
CA ALA A 9 19.01 -16.13 -38.46
C ALA A 9 20.48 -16.47 -38.13
N SER A 10 20.89 -16.23 -36.87
CA SER A 10 22.23 -16.59 -36.37
C SER A 10 22.44 -18.09 -36.20
N ASP A 11 21.42 -18.87 -35.81
CA ASP A 11 21.53 -20.32 -35.67
C ASP A 11 21.72 -21.00 -37.03
N ARG A 12 21.10 -20.41 -38.08
CA ARG A 12 21.32 -20.83 -39.47
C ARG A 12 22.76 -20.56 -39.91
N VAL A 13 23.34 -19.42 -39.56
CA VAL A 13 24.73 -19.08 -39.91
C VAL A 13 25.72 -20.03 -39.21
N VAL A 14 25.50 -20.36 -37.93
CA VAL A 14 26.34 -21.31 -37.18
C VAL A 14 26.20 -22.74 -37.73
N GLY A 15 24.97 -23.16 -38.09
CA GLY A 15 24.72 -24.44 -38.75
C GLY A 15 25.41 -24.55 -40.13
N PHE A 16 25.35 -23.49 -40.94
CA PHE A 16 26.04 -23.44 -42.24
C PHE A 16 27.57 -23.48 -42.13
N LEU A 17 28.15 -22.81 -41.13
CA LEU A 17 29.59 -22.83 -40.86
C LEU A 17 30.08 -24.22 -40.42
N LEU A 18 29.31 -24.91 -39.57
CA LEU A 18 29.63 -26.27 -39.12
C LEU A 18 29.58 -27.29 -40.26
N VAL A 19 28.56 -27.22 -41.13
CA VAL A 19 28.42 -28.11 -42.29
C VAL A 19 29.52 -27.83 -43.33
N GLY A 20 29.87 -26.56 -43.56
CA GLY A 20 30.93 -26.17 -44.50
C GLY A 20 32.32 -26.66 -44.09
N VAL A 21 32.67 -26.59 -42.80
CA VAL A 21 33.96 -27.07 -42.27
C VAL A 21 34.05 -28.60 -42.30
N PHE A 22 32.95 -29.30 -42.02
CA PHE A 22 32.89 -30.77 -42.13
C PHE A 22 33.06 -31.26 -43.57
N ALA A 23 32.43 -30.57 -44.54
CA ALA A 23 32.55 -30.90 -45.96
C ALA A 23 33.97 -30.66 -46.50
N ALA A 24 34.64 -29.58 -46.06
CA ALA A 24 36.02 -29.29 -46.45
C ALA A 24 37.02 -30.33 -45.90
N ALA A 25 36.77 -30.87 -44.70
CA ALA A 25 37.61 -31.91 -44.10
C ALA A 25 37.46 -33.29 -44.78
N LEU A 26 36.30 -33.58 -45.40
CA LEU A 26 36.04 -34.87 -46.04
C LEU A 26 36.67 -35.01 -47.43
N VAL A 27 36.95 -33.90 -48.12
CA VAL A 27 37.54 -33.89 -49.48
C VAL A 27 39.06 -34.06 -49.46
N ALA A 28 39.73 -33.86 -48.32
CA ALA A 28 41.17 -34.05 -48.18
C ALA A 28 41.51 -35.48 -47.67
N SER A 29 41.59 -36.46 -48.57
CA SER A 29 42.04 -37.81 -48.24
C SER A 29 43.51 -38.04 -48.58
N VAL A 30 44.16 -38.84 -47.73
CA VAL A 30 45.44 -39.56 -47.89
C VAL A 30 46.71 -38.86 -47.39
N ALA A 31 47.19 -39.42 -46.26
CA ALA A 31 48.58 -39.56 -45.81
C ALA A 31 49.52 -38.34 -45.92
N VAL A 32 49.56 -37.52 -44.86
CA VAL A 32 50.76 -36.90 -44.26
C VAL A 32 50.41 -35.87 -43.14
N GLN A 33 49.15 -35.51 -42.90
CA GLN A 33 48.78 -34.52 -41.87
C GLN A 33 47.67 -34.94 -40.89
N GLN A 34 47.78 -36.14 -40.33
CA GLN A 34 46.94 -36.62 -39.22
C GLN A 34 46.92 -35.70 -37.97
N PRO A 35 48.02 -35.06 -37.53
CA PRO A 35 47.95 -34.15 -36.38
C PRO A 35 47.26 -32.81 -36.71
N LEU A 36 47.36 -32.33 -37.95
CA LEU A 36 46.87 -31.00 -38.32
C LEU A 36 45.33 -30.93 -38.38
N ILE A 37 44.68 -31.98 -38.88
CA ILE A 37 43.22 -32.08 -38.93
C ILE A 37 42.62 -32.16 -37.51
N LEU A 38 43.25 -32.94 -36.63
CA LEU A 38 42.87 -33.05 -35.21
C LEU A 38 43.02 -31.71 -34.48
N VAL A 39 44.09 -30.95 -34.76
CA VAL A 39 44.29 -29.60 -34.22
C VAL A 39 43.23 -28.62 -34.72
N ILE A 40 42.84 -28.68 -36.00
CA ILE A 40 41.79 -27.82 -36.57
C ILE A 40 40.41 -28.13 -35.95
N LEU A 41 40.07 -29.41 -35.77
CA LEU A 41 38.84 -29.83 -35.12
C LEU A 41 38.80 -29.42 -33.63
N ALA A 42 39.92 -29.58 -32.92
CA ALA A 42 40.04 -29.11 -31.54
C ALA A 42 39.91 -27.57 -31.45
N ALA A 43 40.57 -26.83 -32.36
CA ALA A 43 40.52 -25.37 -32.40
C ALA A 43 39.11 -24.83 -32.69
N THR A 44 38.39 -25.43 -33.65
CA THR A 44 37.00 -25.04 -33.95
C THR A 44 36.06 -25.36 -32.79
N GLY A 45 36.23 -26.50 -32.11
CA GLY A 45 35.51 -26.82 -30.87
C GLY A 45 35.73 -25.78 -29.78
N VAL A 46 36.99 -25.37 -29.55
CA VAL A 46 37.33 -24.33 -28.57
C VAL A 46 36.71 -22.97 -28.96
N VAL A 47 36.76 -22.59 -30.24
CA VAL A 47 36.15 -21.33 -30.72
C VAL A 47 34.63 -21.33 -30.52
N VAL A 48 33.95 -22.44 -30.84
CA VAL A 48 32.50 -22.55 -30.63
C VAL A 48 32.16 -22.50 -29.13
N ILE A 49 32.95 -23.15 -28.28
CA ILE A 49 32.79 -23.09 -26.81
C ILE A 49 32.97 -21.66 -26.31
N LEU A 50 33.99 -20.94 -26.78
CA LEU A 50 34.24 -19.54 -26.40
C LEU A 50 33.11 -18.61 -26.87
N ILE A 51 32.61 -18.78 -28.09
CA ILE A 51 31.47 -18.03 -28.61
C ILE A 51 30.22 -18.30 -27.76
N ARG A 52 29.91 -19.58 -27.51
CA ARG A 52 28.76 -19.96 -26.67
C ARG A 52 28.90 -19.48 -25.24
N TYR A 53 30.12 -19.46 -24.69
CA TYR A 53 30.42 -18.95 -23.36
C TYR A 53 30.18 -17.44 -23.28
N ASN A 54 30.74 -16.67 -24.23
CA ASN A 54 30.51 -15.22 -24.30
C ASN A 54 29.04 -14.87 -24.55
N GLN A 55 28.34 -15.65 -25.38
CA GLN A 55 26.90 -15.48 -25.61
C GLN A 55 26.10 -15.78 -24.34
N ARG A 56 26.39 -16.87 -23.61
CA ARG A 56 25.72 -17.18 -22.34
C ARG A 56 25.92 -16.08 -21.31
N ARG A 57 27.14 -15.57 -21.17
CA ARG A 57 27.44 -14.46 -20.25
C ARG A 57 26.67 -13.19 -20.62
N ALA A 58 26.66 -12.83 -21.91
CA ALA A 58 25.89 -11.68 -22.39
C ALA A 58 24.37 -11.84 -22.22
N ASP A 59 23.85 -13.06 -22.36
CA ASP A 59 22.44 -13.37 -22.11
C ASP A 59 22.10 -13.32 -20.62
N GLU A 60 23.00 -13.74 -19.74
CA GLU A 60 22.86 -13.62 -18.29
C GLU A 60 22.82 -12.14 -17.85
N ASP A 61 23.76 -11.33 -18.34
CA ASP A 61 23.81 -9.89 -18.06
C ASP A 61 22.52 -9.18 -18.53
N ARG A 62 22.02 -9.53 -19.73
CA ARG A 62 20.73 -9.02 -20.27
C ARG A 62 19.56 -9.41 -19.39
N ARG A 63 19.46 -10.68 -18.98
CA ARG A 63 18.38 -11.16 -18.10
C ARG A 63 18.40 -10.47 -16.75
N GLU A 64 19.59 -10.17 -16.21
CA GLU A 64 19.72 -9.47 -14.95
C GLU A 64 19.30 -7.99 -15.09
N ALA A 65 19.71 -7.32 -16.16
CA ALA A 65 19.27 -5.96 -16.48
C ALA A 65 17.75 -5.88 -16.69
N ASP A 66 17.17 -6.83 -17.44
CA ASP A 66 15.73 -6.92 -17.66
C ASP A 66 14.99 -7.14 -16.34
N ARG A 67 15.50 -8.02 -15.46
CA ARG A 67 14.90 -8.27 -14.13
C ARG A 67 14.94 -7.03 -13.25
N LYS A 68 16.07 -6.32 -13.16
CA LYS A 68 16.19 -5.08 -12.40
C LYS A 68 15.23 -4.02 -12.92
N SER A 69 15.20 -3.81 -14.23
CA SER A 69 14.28 -2.84 -14.86
C SER A 69 12.81 -3.21 -14.66
N TYR A 70 12.47 -4.50 -14.60
CA TYR A 70 11.12 -4.97 -14.32
C TYR A 70 10.76 -4.70 -12.86
N GLN A 71 11.63 -5.05 -11.93
CA GLN A 71 11.43 -4.81 -10.50
C GLN A 71 11.31 -3.32 -10.17
N GLU A 72 12.14 -2.47 -10.80
CA GLU A 72 12.05 -1.01 -10.66
C GLU A 72 10.69 -0.51 -11.14
N ARG A 73 10.29 -0.86 -12.38
CA ARG A 73 8.97 -0.49 -12.93
C ARG A 73 7.80 -1.00 -12.08
N GLU A 74 7.91 -2.21 -11.56
CA GLU A 74 6.90 -2.80 -10.69
C GLU A 74 6.81 -2.05 -9.36
N SER A 75 7.95 -1.68 -8.77
CA SER A 75 8.01 -0.92 -7.52
C SER A 75 7.44 0.50 -7.69
N GLU A 76 7.76 1.17 -8.79
CA GLU A 76 7.22 2.50 -9.12
C GLU A 76 5.70 2.43 -9.30
N ARG A 77 5.21 1.44 -10.04
CA ARG A 77 3.78 1.24 -10.25
C ARG A 77 3.05 0.93 -8.95
N ASN A 78 3.61 0.09 -8.08
CA ASN A 78 2.99 -0.24 -6.80
C ASN A 78 2.94 0.98 -5.87
N LYS A 79 4.00 1.81 -5.88
CA LYS A 79 4.00 3.08 -5.17
C LYS A 79 2.89 3.99 -5.68
N GLU A 80 2.77 4.17 -7.00
CA GLU A 80 1.73 5.01 -7.61
C GLU A 80 0.31 4.52 -7.29
N LEU A 81 0.06 3.21 -7.38
CA LEU A 81 -1.21 2.61 -7.01
C LEU A 81 -1.57 2.84 -5.53
N PHE A 82 -0.59 2.71 -4.63
CA PHE A 82 -0.80 2.98 -3.22
C PHE A 82 -1.15 4.45 -2.96
N LEU A 83 -0.52 5.38 -3.67
CA LEU A 83 -0.86 6.81 -3.57
C LEU A 83 -2.32 7.05 -3.98
N ASP A 84 -2.75 6.48 -5.10
CA ASP A 84 -4.12 6.62 -5.61
C ASP A 84 -5.16 6.00 -4.66
N GLU A 85 -4.87 4.82 -4.10
CA GLU A 85 -5.73 4.17 -3.10
C GLU A 85 -5.88 5.03 -1.84
N VAL A 86 -4.77 5.57 -1.31
CA VAL A 86 -4.81 6.44 -0.13
C VAL A 86 -5.65 7.69 -0.40
N GLU A 87 -5.46 8.33 -1.56
CA GLU A 87 -6.25 9.51 -1.93
C GLU A 87 -7.75 9.19 -2.10
N CYS A 88 -8.06 8.02 -2.66
CA CYS A 88 -9.44 7.60 -2.90
C CYS A 88 -10.19 7.29 -1.59
N TYR A 89 -9.57 6.52 -0.69
CA TYR A 89 -10.21 6.06 0.54
C TYR A 89 -10.05 7.03 1.71
N PHE A 90 -8.94 7.77 1.76
CA PHE A 90 -8.59 8.68 2.85
C PHE A 90 -8.30 10.08 2.31
N PRO A 91 -9.29 10.76 1.70
CA PRO A 91 -9.08 12.08 1.11
C PRO A 91 -8.62 13.11 2.15
N PHE A 92 -8.97 12.92 3.42
CA PHE A 92 -8.51 13.76 4.54
C PHE A 92 -7.02 13.60 4.87
N LEU A 93 -6.36 12.53 4.43
CA LEU A 93 -4.92 12.31 4.63
C LEU A 93 -4.08 12.84 3.48
N LYS A 94 -4.68 13.17 2.34
CA LYS A 94 -3.98 13.46 1.08
C LYS A 94 -2.81 14.44 1.25
N GLU A 95 -3.05 15.59 1.87
CA GLU A 95 -2.03 16.64 2.02
C GLU A 95 -0.87 16.17 2.92
N ALA A 96 -1.20 15.69 4.13
CA ALA A 96 -0.21 15.22 5.10
C ALA A 96 0.61 14.03 4.57
N PHE A 97 -0.03 13.14 3.83
CA PHE A 97 0.60 11.98 3.24
C PHE A 97 1.54 12.35 2.07
N GLN A 98 1.10 13.21 1.14
CA GLN A 98 1.91 13.66 0.02
C GLN A 98 3.16 14.42 0.47
N GLU A 99 3.04 15.24 1.52
CA GLU A 99 4.17 15.96 2.11
C GLU A 99 5.24 14.97 2.61
N ARG A 100 4.83 13.94 3.34
CA ARG A 100 5.72 12.90 3.88
C ARG A 100 6.41 12.08 2.80
N VAL A 101 5.67 11.66 1.78
CA VAL A 101 6.24 10.95 0.63
C VAL A 101 7.23 11.83 -0.14
N SER A 102 6.97 13.14 -0.24
CA SER A 102 7.87 14.10 -0.87
C SER A 102 9.16 14.28 -0.06
N ASN A 103 9.10 14.13 1.26
CA ASN A 103 10.25 14.12 2.17
C ASN A 103 11.01 12.78 2.19
N ALA A 104 10.78 11.92 1.19
CA ALA A 104 11.42 10.61 1.01
C ALA A 104 11.13 9.59 2.12
N GLU A 105 10.02 9.73 2.86
CA GLU A 105 9.51 8.65 3.71
C GLU A 105 9.01 7.48 2.84
N ALA A 106 9.18 6.26 3.35
CA ALA A 106 8.57 5.10 2.73
C ALA A 106 7.03 5.28 2.75
N PRO A 107 6.29 4.92 1.67
CA PRO A 107 4.85 5.17 1.59
C PRO A 107 4.07 4.56 2.78
N GLU A 108 4.47 3.39 3.24
CA GLU A 108 3.85 2.70 4.37
C GLU A 108 4.00 3.51 5.67
N ASP A 109 5.22 3.97 5.96
CA ASP A 109 5.52 4.80 7.13
C ASP A 109 4.85 6.18 7.01
N ALA A 110 4.89 6.78 5.82
CA ALA A 110 4.25 8.06 5.54
C ALA A 110 2.74 8.01 5.79
N PHE A 111 2.08 6.91 5.40
CA PHE A 111 0.65 6.71 5.63
C PHE A 111 0.35 6.58 7.13
N LEU A 112 1.09 5.74 7.85
CA LEU A 112 0.87 5.56 9.29
C LEU A 112 1.13 6.85 10.06
N ASN A 113 2.24 7.53 9.78
CA ASN A 113 2.56 8.79 10.43
C ASN A 113 1.51 9.87 10.13
N ALA A 114 1.06 9.99 8.86
CA ALA A 114 -0.03 10.89 8.50
C ALA A 114 -1.33 10.54 9.25
N LEU A 115 -1.66 9.25 9.37
CA LEU A 115 -2.83 8.78 10.11
C LEU A 115 -2.76 9.16 11.59
N TYR A 116 -1.57 9.13 12.21
CA TYR A 116 -1.38 9.48 13.62
C TYR A 116 -1.37 10.99 13.87
N ASP A 117 -0.82 11.78 12.95
CA ASP A 117 -0.72 13.23 13.08
C ASP A 117 -2.05 13.96 12.95
N VAL A 118 -2.96 13.44 12.12
CA VAL A 118 -4.25 14.10 11.91
C VAL A 118 -5.07 14.08 13.21
N PRO A 119 -5.51 15.25 13.73
CA PRO A 119 -6.37 15.31 14.90
C PRO A 119 -7.66 14.53 14.65
N ALA A 120 -7.89 13.50 15.46
CA ALA A 120 -9.00 12.57 15.29
C ALA A 120 -9.40 11.97 16.63
N THR A 121 -10.67 11.61 16.75
CA THR A 121 -11.17 10.80 17.85
C THR A 121 -11.01 9.33 17.48
N ASP A 122 -10.40 8.53 18.35
CA ASP A 122 -10.31 7.09 18.12
C ASP A 122 -11.69 6.45 18.32
N ILE A 123 -12.12 5.59 17.41
CA ILE A 123 -13.45 4.93 17.47
C ILE A 123 -13.35 3.41 17.56
N GLY A 124 -12.12 2.88 17.48
CA GLY A 124 -11.84 1.46 17.64
C GLY A 124 -10.58 1.04 16.89
N THR A 125 -10.55 -0.23 16.50
CA THR A 125 -9.44 -0.83 15.75
C THR A 125 -9.99 -1.59 14.55
N THR A 126 -9.30 -1.48 13.42
CA THR A 126 -9.56 -2.27 12.23
C THR A 126 -9.16 -3.74 12.42
N MET A 127 -9.58 -4.61 11.50
CA MET A 127 -9.23 -6.04 11.54
C MET A 127 -7.73 -6.33 11.43
N TYR A 128 -6.94 -5.37 10.96
CA TYR A 128 -5.50 -5.47 10.80
C TYR A 128 -4.73 -4.85 11.98
N GLY A 129 -5.43 -4.43 13.05
CA GLY A 129 -4.82 -3.82 14.23
C GLY A 129 -4.47 -2.33 14.06
N LEU A 130 -4.82 -1.71 12.93
CA LEU A 130 -4.69 -0.27 12.76
C LEU A 130 -5.80 0.48 13.51
N PRO A 131 -5.54 1.68 14.05
CA PRO A 131 -6.57 2.48 14.70
C PRO A 131 -7.65 2.88 13.69
N ALA A 132 -8.90 2.70 14.05
CA ALA A 132 -10.03 3.29 13.36
C ALA A 132 -10.27 4.66 14.00
N ARG A 133 -10.06 5.74 13.24
CA ARG A 133 -10.12 7.11 13.73
C ARG A 133 -11.17 7.90 12.97
N LEU A 134 -11.86 8.81 13.66
CA LEU A 134 -12.77 9.79 13.09
C LEU A 134 -12.08 11.16 13.09
N PRO A 135 -11.55 11.63 11.94
CA PRO A 135 -10.88 12.92 11.85
C PRO A 135 -11.79 14.06 12.28
N LEU A 136 -11.26 15.01 13.05
CA LEU A 136 -12.05 16.15 13.54
C LEU A 136 -12.62 16.99 12.39
N ALA A 137 -11.85 17.15 11.30
CA ALA A 137 -12.31 17.86 10.09
C ALA A 137 -13.54 17.19 9.45
N GLU A 138 -13.60 15.86 9.46
CA GLU A 138 -14.70 15.09 8.88
C GLU A 138 -15.99 15.15 9.72
N ARG A 139 -15.89 15.46 11.02
CA ARG A 139 -17.06 15.59 11.91
C ARG A 139 -18.03 16.70 11.48
N THR A 140 -17.55 17.68 10.71
CA THR A 140 -18.39 18.74 10.12
C THR A 140 -19.39 18.22 9.10
N LYS A 141 -19.14 17.04 8.52
CA LYS A 141 -20.02 16.39 7.52
C LYS A 141 -21.14 15.55 8.15
N HIS A 142 -21.29 15.62 9.48
CA HIS A 142 -22.23 14.86 10.29
C HIS A 142 -21.94 13.35 10.33
N LEU A 143 -22.41 12.70 11.39
CA LEU A 143 -22.26 11.26 11.61
C LEU A 143 -23.64 10.62 11.77
N TYR A 144 -23.94 9.62 10.94
CA TYR A 144 -25.17 8.84 11.03
C TYR A 144 -24.87 7.41 11.51
N VAL A 145 -25.34 7.05 12.70
CA VAL A 145 -25.06 5.76 13.34
C VAL A 145 -26.31 4.89 13.35
N VAL A 146 -26.28 3.76 12.65
CA VAL A 146 -27.39 2.81 12.53
C VAL A 146 -26.98 1.43 13.01
N GLY A 147 -27.89 0.74 13.69
CA GLY A 147 -27.65 -0.59 14.22
C GLY A 147 -28.79 -1.06 15.11
N LYS A 148 -28.83 -2.37 15.40
CA LYS A 148 -29.84 -2.99 16.27
C LYS A 148 -29.63 -2.58 17.73
N THR A 149 -30.62 -2.75 18.60
CA THR A 149 -30.43 -2.58 20.05
C THR A 149 -29.27 -3.48 20.52
N SER A 150 -28.46 -3.00 21.46
CA SER A 150 -27.25 -3.69 21.94
C SER A 150 -26.11 -3.82 20.92
N SER A 151 -26.12 -3.08 19.81
CA SER A 151 -25.02 -3.07 18.83
C SER A 151 -23.88 -2.09 19.17
N GLY A 152 -23.86 -1.52 20.38
CA GLY A 152 -22.81 -0.59 20.80
C GLY A 152 -22.96 0.88 20.35
N LYS A 153 -24.10 1.28 19.77
CA LYS A 153 -24.33 2.67 19.32
C LYS A 153 -24.18 3.70 20.46
N THR A 154 -24.82 3.43 21.60
CA THR A 154 -24.74 4.31 22.77
C THR A 154 -23.32 4.39 23.29
N SER A 155 -22.60 3.25 23.35
CA SER A 155 -21.19 3.21 23.74
C SER A 155 -20.31 4.04 22.80
N LEU A 156 -20.52 3.94 21.49
CA LEU A 156 -19.81 4.75 20.50
C LEU A 156 -20.07 6.25 20.71
N LEU A 157 -21.33 6.65 20.88
CA LEU A 157 -21.69 8.06 21.10
C LEU A 157 -21.13 8.59 22.42
N LEU A 158 -21.21 7.80 23.50
CA LEU A 158 -20.62 8.16 24.79
C LEU A 158 -19.11 8.33 24.70
N HIS A 159 -18.41 7.50 23.92
CA HIS A 159 -16.98 7.65 23.70
C HIS A 159 -16.64 8.96 22.97
N LEU A 160 -17.39 9.31 21.92
CA LEU A 160 -17.23 10.60 21.22
C LEU A 160 -17.50 11.80 22.15
N ILE A 161 -18.52 11.69 23.01
CA ILE A 161 -18.87 12.71 24.00
C ILE A 161 -17.76 12.87 25.03
N GLN A 162 -17.21 11.77 25.53
CA GLN A 162 -16.10 11.79 26.47
C GLN A 162 -14.88 12.49 25.88
N ASP A 163 -14.49 12.13 24.64
CA ASP A 163 -13.37 12.78 23.93
C ASP A 163 -13.61 14.29 23.75
N ASP A 164 -14.84 14.72 23.49
CA ASP A 164 -15.21 16.13 23.44
C ASP A 164 -15.10 16.84 24.80
N LEU A 165 -15.57 16.20 25.87
CA LEU A 165 -15.49 16.76 27.23
C LEU A 165 -14.03 16.92 27.68
N GLU A 166 -13.21 15.88 27.49
CA GLU A 166 -11.78 15.87 27.85
C GLU A 166 -10.99 16.91 27.06
N ALA A 167 -11.31 17.11 25.78
CA ALA A 167 -10.70 18.14 24.96
C ALA A 167 -11.27 19.56 25.20
N GLY A 168 -12.18 19.73 26.17
CA GLY A 168 -12.78 21.02 26.50
C GLY A 168 -13.77 21.55 25.46
N ARG A 169 -14.17 20.73 24.48
CA ARG A 169 -15.12 21.11 23.43
C ARG A 169 -16.53 21.21 24.01
N GLY A 170 -17.33 22.11 23.46
CA GLY A 170 -18.75 22.24 23.81
C GLY A 170 -19.59 21.24 23.03
N LEU A 171 -20.61 20.66 23.66
CA LEU A 171 -21.51 19.70 23.03
C LEU A 171 -22.94 19.87 23.54
N CYS A 172 -23.90 19.38 22.76
CA CYS A 172 -25.30 19.31 23.13
C CYS A 172 -25.79 17.89 22.89
N VAL A 173 -26.42 17.29 23.89
CA VAL A 173 -27.01 15.95 23.78
C VAL A 173 -28.51 16.06 23.90
N VAL A 174 -29.21 15.54 22.89
CA VAL A 174 -30.66 15.42 22.88
C VAL A 174 -30.98 13.93 22.90
N ALA A 175 -31.56 13.46 24.01
CA ALA A 175 -31.97 12.08 24.17
C ALA A 175 -33.35 12.01 24.86
N PRO A 176 -34.21 11.07 24.47
CA PRO A 176 -35.49 10.88 25.15
C PRO A 176 -35.32 10.26 26.54
N GLU A 177 -34.28 9.45 26.76
CA GLU A 177 -34.06 8.76 28.04
C GLU A 177 -33.31 9.62 29.07
N ALA A 178 -33.97 9.92 30.19
CA ALA A 178 -33.36 10.67 31.30
C ALA A 178 -32.20 9.90 31.98
N GLU A 179 -32.22 8.56 31.92
CA GLU A 179 -31.19 7.68 32.49
C GLU A 179 -29.82 7.88 31.81
N LEU A 180 -29.81 8.16 30.50
CA LEU A 180 -28.57 8.47 29.77
C LEU A 180 -27.84 9.67 30.40
N PHE A 181 -28.60 10.70 30.78
CA PHE A 181 -28.01 11.90 31.37
C PHE A 181 -27.49 11.65 32.78
N ARG A 182 -28.31 11.03 33.65
CA ARG A 182 -27.97 10.85 35.07
C ARG A 182 -26.84 9.85 35.29
N ASP A 183 -26.89 8.74 34.57
CA ASP A 183 -26.05 7.58 34.90
C ASP A 183 -24.77 7.54 34.06
N TRP A 184 -24.75 8.22 32.91
CA TRP A 184 -23.62 8.19 31.98
C TRP A 184 -23.00 9.56 31.74
N LEU A 185 -23.79 10.57 31.37
CA LEU A 185 -23.25 11.87 30.96
C LEU A 185 -22.79 12.75 32.12
N LEU A 186 -23.63 12.94 33.14
CA LEU A 186 -23.28 13.78 34.29
C LEU A 186 -22.00 13.30 35.00
N PRO A 187 -21.78 11.99 35.22
CA PRO A 187 -20.52 11.50 35.79
C PRO A 187 -19.27 11.72 34.92
N MET A 188 -19.44 11.95 33.61
CA MET A 188 -18.32 12.23 32.68
C MET A 188 -17.91 13.71 32.68
N VAL A 189 -18.74 14.61 33.20
CA VAL A 189 -18.41 16.03 33.20
C VAL A 189 -17.30 16.31 34.22
N PRO A 190 -16.18 16.94 33.82
CA PRO A 190 -15.15 17.36 34.75
C PRO A 190 -15.69 18.35 35.79
N ASP A 191 -15.28 18.21 37.06
CA ASP A 191 -15.73 19.07 38.17
C ASP A 191 -15.56 20.57 37.86
N GLU A 192 -14.46 20.94 37.20
CA GLU A 192 -14.14 22.31 36.79
C GLU A 192 -15.17 22.91 35.82
N ARG A 193 -15.98 22.08 35.16
CA ARG A 193 -17.02 22.48 34.20
C ARG A 193 -18.43 22.30 34.73
N ALA A 194 -18.62 21.88 35.99
CA ALA A 194 -19.94 21.63 36.56
C ALA A 194 -20.89 22.85 36.42
N ASP A 195 -20.36 24.06 36.65
CA ASP A 195 -21.11 25.31 36.52
C ASP A 195 -21.50 25.68 35.07
N SER A 196 -20.90 25.01 34.08
CA SER A 196 -21.17 25.20 32.65
C SER A 196 -22.21 24.22 32.09
N VAL A 197 -22.76 23.33 32.92
CA VAL A 197 -23.75 22.33 32.48
C VAL A 197 -25.16 22.89 32.59
N VAL A 198 -25.90 22.84 31.48
CA VAL A 198 -27.33 23.15 31.45
C VAL A 198 -28.10 21.87 31.18
N TYR A 199 -28.88 21.42 32.15
CA TYR A 199 -29.82 20.31 31.97
C TYR A 199 -31.20 20.87 31.62
N PHE A 200 -31.63 20.66 30.37
CA PHE A 200 -32.92 21.13 29.88
C PHE A 200 -33.95 20.00 29.83
N ALA A 201 -34.88 20.00 30.79
CA ALA A 201 -35.99 19.06 30.82
C ALA A 201 -37.34 19.82 30.84
N PRO A 202 -38.02 19.97 29.68
CA PRO A 202 -39.26 20.76 29.58
C PRO A 202 -40.39 20.31 30.52
N GLY A 203 -40.40 19.04 30.93
CA GLY A 203 -41.39 18.50 31.87
C GLY A 203 -41.07 18.71 33.35
N GLN A 204 -39.88 19.22 33.69
CA GLN A 204 -39.44 19.38 35.07
C GLN A 204 -39.79 20.78 35.59
N LEU A 205 -40.87 20.87 36.36
CA LEU A 205 -41.38 22.15 36.89
C LEU A 205 -40.57 22.70 38.08
N ASP A 206 -39.81 21.84 38.75
CA ASP A 206 -39.06 22.21 39.97
C ASP A 206 -37.75 22.96 39.67
N ASN A 207 -37.25 22.89 38.45
CA ASN A 207 -36.05 23.60 37.99
C ASN A 207 -36.20 24.03 36.51
N PRO A 208 -37.10 24.98 36.20
CA PRO A 208 -37.37 25.36 34.83
C PRO A 208 -36.22 26.21 34.27
N VAL A 209 -35.59 25.74 33.20
CA VAL A 209 -34.66 26.57 32.43
C VAL A 209 -35.49 27.46 31.51
N THR A 210 -35.31 28.78 31.65
CA THR A 210 -36.00 29.75 30.80
C THR A 210 -35.31 29.81 29.44
N PHE A 211 -36.06 29.59 28.37
CA PHE A 211 -35.59 29.72 27.00
C PHE A 211 -36.60 30.57 26.20
N ASN A 212 -36.13 31.68 25.65
CA ASN A 212 -36.92 32.51 24.72
C ASN A 212 -36.25 32.39 23.34
N PRO A 213 -36.90 31.72 22.37
CA PRO A 213 -36.34 31.52 21.03
C PRO A 213 -36.17 32.81 20.22
#